data_AF-A0AB37XPU6-F1
#
_entry.id   AF-A0AB37XPU6-F1
#
_cell.length_a   1.000
_cell.length_b   1.000
_cell.length_c   1.000
_cell.angle_alpha   90.00
_cell.angle_beta   90.00
_cell.angle_gamma   90.00
#
_symmetry.space_group_name_H-M   'P 1'
#
loop_
_entity.id
_entity.type
_entity.pdbx_description
1 polymer ?
#
loop_
_entity_poly.entity_id
_entity_poly.type
_entity_poly.pdbx_seq_one_letter_code
_entity_poly.pdbx_strand_id
1 'polypeptide(L)'
;QLIIKNVYLDTEEDDNLFSESGHHFDAILFLKEDTTLQNNVYIIPFGQAYHDINNLIDYDFGIDFAERAIKNEDIVNKNVNFFQQNRLKEIVNYRRNSVDYVRPSESYISVQGHPQNPQIFGKTMTCGTSISLRVPNRKQQFIDKISVIIKEINAIINLPQKISEFPRIVTLKDLNK
;
A
#
# COMPACT_ATOMS: atom_id res chain seq x y z
N GLN A 1 -6.66 -23.93 -12.51
CA GLN A 1 -7.33 -23.05 -13.48
C GLN A 1 -6.35 -21.91 -13.75
N LEU A 2 -5.75 -21.85 -14.95
CA LEU A 2 -4.81 -20.77 -15.28
C LEU A 2 -5.62 -19.47 -15.46
N ILE A 3 -5.54 -18.56 -14.49
CA ILE A 3 -6.11 -17.21 -14.59
C ILE A 3 -4.96 -16.28 -14.93
N ILE A 4 -4.57 -16.29 -16.20
CA ILE A 4 -3.78 -15.21 -16.77
C ILE A 4 -4.48 -14.83 -18.06
N LYS A 5 -5.35 -13.81 -17.97
CA LYS A 5 -6.24 -13.44 -19.08
C LYS A 5 -5.51 -12.72 -20.20
N ASN A 6 -4.42 -12.02 -19.91
CA ASN A 6 -3.44 -11.50 -20.88
C ASN A 6 -2.13 -11.19 -20.11
N VAL A 7 -0.98 -11.66 -20.60
CA VAL A 7 0.34 -11.13 -20.17
C VAL A 7 0.78 -10.16 -21.25
N TYR A 8 0.87 -8.88 -20.91
CA TYR A 8 1.57 -7.91 -21.74
C TYR A 8 3.01 -7.84 -21.24
N LEU A 9 3.92 -8.43 -22.00
CA LEU A 9 5.36 -8.24 -21.83
C LEU A 9 5.70 -7.03 -22.70
N ASP A 10 5.96 -5.88 -22.08
CA ASP A 10 6.37 -4.69 -22.82
C ASP A 10 7.89 -4.53 -22.79
N THR A 11 8.44 -4.21 -23.95
CA THR A 11 9.86 -3.90 -24.18
C THR A 11 9.92 -2.44 -24.62
N GLU A 12 10.20 -1.55 -23.67
CA GLU A 12 10.65 -0.15 -23.78
C GLU A 12 10.00 0.84 -24.79
N GLU A 13 9.06 0.48 -25.67
CA GLU A 13 8.64 1.36 -26.78
C GLU A 13 7.14 1.74 -26.88
N ASP A 14 6.25 1.29 -25.98
CA ASP A 14 4.81 1.58 -26.14
C ASP A 14 4.19 2.49 -25.04
N ASP A 15 4.38 3.80 -25.20
CA ASP A 15 3.78 4.86 -24.35
C ASP A 15 2.22 4.91 -24.37
N ASN A 16 1.56 4.06 -25.17
CA ASN A 16 0.11 4.09 -25.38
C ASN A 16 -0.71 3.14 -24.50
N LEU A 17 -0.10 2.51 -23.49
CA LEU A 17 -0.74 1.47 -22.66
C LEU A 17 -2.08 1.90 -22.00
N PHE A 18 -2.37 3.21 -21.89
CA PHE A 18 -3.55 3.74 -21.19
C PHE A 18 -4.29 4.86 -21.94
N SER A 19 -4.69 4.64 -23.19
CA SER A 19 -5.57 5.58 -23.92
C SER A 19 -6.96 5.71 -23.26
N GLU A 20 -7.55 6.92 -23.24
CA GLU A 20 -8.81 7.25 -22.51
C GLU A 20 -10.08 6.86 -23.29
N SER A 21 -10.04 5.83 -24.12
CA SER A 21 -11.29 5.17 -24.49
C SER A 21 -11.73 4.37 -23.27
N GLY A 22 -12.90 4.69 -22.71
CA GLY A 22 -13.46 4.19 -21.44
C GLY A 22 -13.70 2.67 -21.35
N HIS A 23 -12.70 1.87 -21.68
CA HIS A 23 -12.68 0.44 -21.42
C HIS A 23 -12.37 0.23 -19.94
N HIS A 24 -13.34 -0.35 -19.25
CA HIS A 24 -13.14 -0.98 -17.94
C HIS A 24 -12.33 -2.25 -18.21
N PHE A 25 -11.02 -2.13 -18.35
CA PHE A 25 -10.15 -3.29 -18.45
C PHE A 25 -9.74 -3.71 -17.04
N ASP A 26 -9.98 -4.99 -16.73
CA ASP A 26 -9.41 -5.64 -15.57
C ASP A 26 -7.99 -6.06 -15.98
N ALA A 27 -7.00 -5.35 -15.47
CA ALA A 27 -5.59 -5.61 -15.75
C ALA A 27 -4.75 -5.57 -14.48
N ILE A 28 -3.60 -6.22 -14.55
CA ILE A 28 -2.61 -6.23 -13.48
C ILE A 28 -1.28 -5.86 -14.11
N LEU A 29 -0.68 -4.78 -13.64
CA LEU A 29 0.69 -4.43 -14.00
C LEU A 29 1.63 -4.99 -12.94
N PHE A 30 2.55 -5.86 -13.36
CA PHE A 30 3.63 -6.36 -12.53
C PHE A 30 4.88 -5.54 -12.77
N LEU A 31 5.48 -5.03 -11.70
CA LEU A 31 6.72 -4.28 -11.74
C LEU A 31 7.71 -5.00 -10.84
N LYS A 32 8.70 -5.63 -11.47
CA LYS A 32 9.82 -6.22 -10.76
C LYS A 32 10.95 -5.19 -10.73
N GLU A 33 11.43 -4.87 -9.54
CA GLU A 33 12.71 -4.17 -9.43
C GLU A 33 13.82 -5.22 -9.47
N ASP A 34 14.70 -5.15 -10.47
CA ASP A 34 15.82 -6.09 -10.63
C ASP A 34 17.06 -5.50 -9.95
N THR A 35 17.06 -5.42 -8.62
CA THR A 35 18.26 -5.08 -7.85
C THR A 35 18.91 -6.35 -7.30
N THR A 36 20.25 -6.34 -7.18
CA THR A 36 21.05 -7.50 -6.74
C THR A 36 20.82 -7.90 -5.27
N LEU A 37 20.04 -7.12 -4.51
CA LEU A 37 19.86 -7.29 -3.07
C LEU A 37 18.44 -7.79 -2.69
N GLN A 38 17.40 -7.48 -3.47
CA GLN A 38 16.01 -7.91 -3.19
C GLN A 38 15.20 -8.11 -4.48
N ASN A 39 14.42 -9.18 -4.53
CA ASN A 39 13.47 -9.48 -5.62
C ASN A 39 12.05 -9.01 -5.26
N ASN A 40 11.86 -7.71 -5.05
CA ASN A 40 10.52 -7.17 -4.76
C ASN A 40 9.70 -7.10 -6.06
N VAL A 41 8.48 -7.62 -6.00
CA VAL A 41 7.51 -7.56 -7.09
C VAL A 41 6.32 -6.74 -6.64
N TYR A 42 6.07 -5.64 -7.34
CA TYR A 42 4.95 -4.77 -7.11
C TYR A 42 3.82 -5.07 -8.09
N ILE A 43 2.60 -4.94 -7.59
CA ILE A 43 1.39 -5.25 -8.33
C ILE A 43 0.52 -3.98 -8.31
N ILE A 44 0.18 -3.47 -9.50
CA ILE A 44 -0.78 -2.37 -9.66
C ILE A 44 -2.01 -2.93 -10.36
N PRO A 45 -3.09 -3.25 -9.62
CA PRO A 45 -4.34 -3.71 -10.20
C PRO A 45 -5.16 -2.54 -10.76
N PHE A 46 -5.84 -2.79 -11.88
CA PHE A 46 -6.82 -1.91 -12.50
C PHE A 46 -8.19 -2.59 -12.52
N GLY A 47 -9.26 -1.81 -12.31
CA GLY A 47 -10.62 -2.35 -12.32
C GLY A 47 -10.88 -3.34 -11.19
N GLN A 48 -11.53 -4.46 -11.51
CA GLN A 48 -11.86 -5.55 -10.58
C GLN A 48 -10.71 -6.54 -10.36
N ALA A 49 -9.60 -6.39 -11.08
CA ALA A 49 -8.46 -7.31 -10.98
C ALA A 49 -7.82 -7.36 -9.58
N TYR A 50 -8.12 -6.37 -8.71
CA TYR A 50 -7.65 -6.38 -7.32
C TYR A 50 -8.19 -7.59 -6.52
N HIS A 51 -9.36 -8.12 -6.88
CA HIS A 51 -9.91 -9.32 -6.25
C HIS A 51 -9.08 -10.57 -6.53
N ASP A 52 -8.50 -10.65 -7.73
CA ASP A 52 -7.75 -11.82 -8.18
C ASP A 52 -6.37 -11.92 -7.51
N ILE A 53 -5.80 -10.79 -7.07
CA ILE A 53 -4.46 -10.73 -6.47
C ILE A 53 -4.46 -10.91 -4.96
N ASN A 54 -5.62 -11.01 -4.31
CA ASN A 54 -5.72 -10.97 -2.86
C ASN A 54 -4.91 -12.07 -2.16
N ASN A 55 -4.71 -13.24 -2.80
CA ASN A 55 -3.92 -14.34 -2.24
C ASN A 55 -2.41 -14.27 -2.58
N LEU A 56 -1.99 -13.26 -3.32
CA LEU A 56 -0.61 -13.07 -3.79
C LEU A 56 0.10 -11.91 -3.10
N ILE A 57 -0.64 -11.06 -2.39
CA ILE A 57 -0.09 -9.86 -1.75
C ILE A 57 0.37 -10.13 -0.33
N ASP A 58 1.34 -9.34 0.11
CA ASP A 58 1.66 -9.17 1.52
C ASP A 58 0.60 -8.26 2.16
N TYR A 59 -0.17 -8.80 3.11
CA TYR A 59 -1.23 -8.05 3.79
C TYR A 59 -0.72 -6.97 4.74
N ASP A 60 0.54 -7.05 5.18
CA ASP A 60 1.15 -6.08 6.08
C ASP A 60 1.89 -4.96 5.34
N PHE A 61 2.14 -5.13 4.04
CA PHE A 61 2.93 -4.22 3.21
C PHE A 61 2.58 -2.73 3.38
N GLY A 62 1.29 -2.38 3.32
CA GLY A 62 0.89 -0.98 3.40
C GLY A 62 1.11 -0.39 4.80
N ILE A 63 0.82 -1.15 5.87
CA ILE A 63 1.06 -0.69 7.25
C ILE A 63 2.57 -0.62 7.54
N ASP A 64 3.36 -1.60 7.06
CA ASP A 64 4.82 -1.61 7.17
C ASP A 64 5.46 -0.37 6.53
N PHE A 65 4.96 0.00 5.36
CA PHE A 65 5.36 1.24 4.70
C PHE A 65 4.92 2.47 5.50
N ALA A 66 3.67 2.50 5.99
CA ALA A 66 3.12 3.66 6.71
C ALA A 66 3.89 3.97 8.00
N GLU A 67 4.35 2.96 8.74
CA GLU A 67 5.17 3.12 9.96
C GLU A 67 6.50 3.86 9.69
N ARG A 68 6.95 3.88 8.43
CA ARG A 68 8.18 4.54 7.98
C ARG A 68 7.92 5.82 7.19
N ALA A 69 6.74 5.97 6.60
CA ALA A 69 6.40 7.08 5.70
C ALA A 69 5.51 8.18 6.32
N ILE A 70 4.76 7.87 7.38
CA ILE A 70 3.76 8.76 7.99
C ILE A 70 4.07 8.91 9.49
N LYS A 71 4.20 10.15 9.97
CA LYS A 71 4.31 10.43 11.41
C LYS A 71 2.95 10.31 12.10
N ASN A 72 2.95 9.96 13.39
CA ASN A 72 1.72 9.89 14.19
C ASN A 72 0.87 11.18 14.12
N GLU A 73 1.50 12.36 14.17
CA GLU A 73 0.85 13.68 14.10
C GLU A 73 0.25 14.02 12.72
N ASP A 74 0.70 13.30 11.69
CA ASP A 74 0.28 13.44 10.29
C ASP A 74 -0.85 12.47 9.90
N ILE A 75 -1.31 11.63 10.84
CA ILE A 75 -2.45 10.73 10.63
C ILE A 75 -3.75 11.55 10.58
N VAL A 76 -4.50 11.38 9.49
CA VAL A 76 -5.79 12.03 9.28
C VAL A 76 -6.92 11.12 9.71
N ASN A 77 -6.87 9.85 9.30
CA ASN A 77 -7.84 8.83 9.68
C ASN A 77 -7.14 7.50 9.97
N LYS A 78 -7.72 6.71 10.87
CA LYS A 78 -7.32 5.31 11.08
C LYS A 78 -8.55 4.42 11.16
N ASN A 79 -8.44 3.23 10.58
CA ASN A 79 -9.39 2.16 10.74
C ASN A 79 -8.76 1.10 11.64
N VAL A 80 -9.44 0.76 12.75
CA VAL A 80 -8.91 -0.17 13.74
C VAL A 80 -9.92 -1.27 14.03
N ASN A 81 -9.39 -2.46 14.25
CA ASN A 81 -10.11 -3.55 14.87
C ASN A 81 -9.95 -3.46 16.40
N PHE A 82 -11.04 -3.58 17.13
CA PHE A 82 -11.05 -3.74 18.58
C PHE A 82 -11.20 -5.20 18.96
N PHE A 83 -10.33 -5.69 19.83
CA PHE A 83 -10.38 -7.08 20.31
C PHE A 83 -10.77 -7.18 21.77
N GLN A 84 -11.55 -8.20 22.10
CA GLN A 84 -11.83 -8.59 23.47
C GLN A 84 -11.81 -10.12 23.54
N GLN A 85 -11.00 -10.70 24.44
CA GLN A 85 -10.89 -12.16 24.62
C GLN A 85 -10.61 -12.91 23.30
N ASN A 86 -9.64 -12.45 22.50
CA ASN A 86 -9.26 -13.03 21.20
C ASN A 86 -10.38 -13.05 20.14
N ARG A 87 -11.43 -12.24 20.31
CA ARG A 87 -12.48 -12.06 19.31
C ARG A 87 -12.52 -10.61 18.84
N LEU A 88 -12.73 -10.43 17.53
CA LEU A 88 -13.04 -9.12 16.97
C LEU A 88 -14.37 -8.64 17.54
N LYS A 89 -14.38 -7.47 18.15
CA LYS A 89 -15.55 -6.86 18.76
C LYS A 89 -16.18 -5.83 17.83
N GLU A 90 -15.37 -4.95 17.25
CA GLU A 90 -15.85 -3.81 16.47
C GLU A 90 -14.75 -3.29 15.53
N ILE A 91 -15.17 -2.64 14.44
CA ILE A 91 -14.30 -1.86 13.55
C ILE A 91 -14.65 -0.39 13.73
N VAL A 92 -13.67 0.44 14.08
CA VAL A 92 -13.89 1.88 14.34
C VAL A 92 -13.02 2.74 13.44
N ASN A 93 -13.61 3.83 12.94
CA ASN A 93 -12.92 4.85 12.15
C ASN A 93 -12.70 6.11 13.00
N TYR A 94 -11.45 6.48 13.21
CA TYR A 94 -11.07 7.71 13.90
C TYR A 94 -10.69 8.79 12.90
N ARG A 95 -11.00 10.06 13.23
CA ARG A 95 -10.51 11.25 12.54
C ARG A 95 -9.54 12.02 13.45
N ARG A 96 -8.66 12.84 12.87
CA ARG A 96 -7.58 13.65 13.49
C ARG A 96 -7.84 14.32 14.86
N ASN A 97 -9.09 14.49 15.29
CA ASN A 97 -9.46 15.12 16.58
C ASN A 97 -10.24 14.19 17.53
N SER A 98 -10.21 12.87 17.33
CA SER A 98 -10.90 11.89 18.19
C SER A 98 -9.92 11.19 19.13
N VAL A 99 -9.68 11.82 20.29
CA VAL A 99 -9.00 11.33 21.51
C VAL A 99 -7.74 10.45 21.27
N ASP A 100 -6.60 11.09 21.49
CA ASP A 100 -5.22 10.79 21.06
C ASP A 100 -4.47 9.67 21.79
N TYR A 101 -5.15 8.62 22.27
CA TYR A 101 -4.45 7.49 22.90
C TYR A 101 -4.84 6.18 22.25
N VAL A 102 -3.83 5.48 21.71
CA VAL A 102 -3.91 4.06 21.37
C VAL A 102 -4.50 3.32 22.56
N ARG A 103 -5.66 2.68 22.37
CA ARG A 103 -6.25 1.87 23.44
C ARG A 103 -5.60 0.49 23.45
N PRO A 104 -5.38 -0.09 24.65
CA PRO A 104 -5.13 -1.52 24.75
C PRO A 104 -6.24 -2.25 23.98
N SER A 105 -5.89 -3.27 23.20
CA SER A 105 -6.78 -4.05 22.31
C SER A 105 -7.14 -3.42 20.94
N GLU A 106 -6.51 -2.32 20.54
CA GLU A 106 -6.56 -1.84 19.15
C GLU A 106 -5.56 -2.56 18.26
N SER A 107 -5.96 -2.87 17.03
CA SER A 107 -5.06 -3.23 15.93
C SER A 107 -5.42 -2.39 14.71
N TYR A 108 -4.44 -1.69 14.15
CA TYR A 108 -4.66 -0.83 12.99
C TYR A 108 -4.76 -1.72 11.74
N ILE A 109 -5.80 -1.49 10.95
CA ILE A 109 -6.03 -2.19 9.67
C ILE A 109 -5.66 -1.29 8.50
N SER A 110 -5.99 -0.01 8.62
CA SER A 110 -5.57 1.00 7.65
C SER A 110 -5.34 2.35 8.31
N VAL A 111 -4.39 3.09 7.74
CA VAL A 111 -4.02 4.45 8.14
C VAL A 111 -4.07 5.33 6.90
N GLN A 112 -4.73 6.47 7.02
CA GLN A 112 -4.69 7.53 6.04
C GLN A 112 -3.99 8.73 6.66
N GLY A 113 -2.98 9.26 5.98
CA GLY A 113 -2.16 10.35 6.51
C GLY A 113 -1.44 11.14 5.44
N HIS A 114 -0.69 12.14 5.91
CA HIS A 114 0.19 12.96 5.09
C HIS A 114 1.60 12.33 5.06
N PRO A 115 2.12 11.96 3.89
CA PRO A 115 3.47 11.40 3.80
C PRO A 115 4.54 12.48 3.96
N GLN A 116 5.72 12.08 4.41
CA GLN A 116 6.86 13.01 4.54
C GLN A 116 7.29 13.62 3.19
N ASN A 117 7.07 12.93 2.06
CA ASN A 117 7.38 13.41 0.72
C ASN A 117 6.12 13.56 -0.17
N PRO A 118 5.36 14.66 -0.02
CA PRO A 118 4.10 14.86 -0.74
C PRO A 118 4.28 15.12 -2.24
N GLN A 119 5.49 15.44 -2.71
CA GLN A 119 5.77 15.64 -4.13
C GLN A 119 5.75 14.30 -4.90
N ILE A 120 6.23 13.24 -4.25
CA ILE A 120 6.24 11.88 -4.83
C ILE A 120 4.88 11.19 -4.59
N PHE A 121 4.42 11.18 -3.34
CA PHE A 121 3.27 10.37 -2.94
C PHE A 121 1.92 11.10 -2.99
N GLY A 122 1.93 12.40 -3.29
CA GLY A 122 0.76 13.25 -3.20
C GLY A 122 0.47 13.71 -1.77
N LYS A 123 -0.55 14.56 -1.62
CA LYS A 123 -0.89 15.20 -0.33
C LYS A 123 -1.38 14.20 0.72
N THR A 124 -2.01 13.12 0.30
CA THR A 124 -2.61 12.13 1.19
C THR A 124 -2.44 10.76 0.56
N MET A 125 -2.07 9.80 1.41
CA MET A 125 -2.03 8.38 1.06
C MET A 125 -2.89 7.58 2.02
N THR A 126 -3.35 6.42 1.57
CA THR A 126 -4.03 5.44 2.42
C THR A 126 -3.26 4.14 2.36
N CYS A 127 -2.98 3.57 3.51
CA CYS A 127 -2.12 2.43 3.70
C CYS A 127 -2.89 1.37 4.48
N GLY A 128 -2.99 0.16 3.94
CA GLY A 128 -3.61 -1.00 4.58
C GLY A 128 -2.90 -2.25 4.10
N THR A 129 -3.61 -3.12 3.37
CA THR A 129 -2.98 -4.23 2.61
C THR A 129 -2.26 -3.75 1.35
N SER A 130 -2.49 -2.49 0.95
CA SER A 130 -1.84 -1.84 -0.18
C SER A 130 -1.57 -0.36 0.13
N ILE A 131 -0.85 0.31 -0.76
CA ILE A 131 -0.65 1.76 -0.72
C ILE A 131 -1.51 2.38 -1.83
N SER A 132 -2.45 3.23 -1.44
CA SER A 132 -3.30 4.00 -2.36
C SER A 132 -2.86 5.46 -2.37
N LEU A 133 -2.45 5.93 -3.56
CA LEU A 133 -1.93 7.29 -3.77
C LEU A 133 -2.91 8.11 -4.62
N ARG A 134 -3.09 9.39 -4.28
CA ARG A 134 -3.80 10.34 -5.13
C ARG A 134 -2.81 11.28 -5.79
N VAL A 135 -2.17 10.79 -6.84
CA VAL A 135 -1.19 11.54 -7.62
C VAL A 135 -1.77 11.91 -8.99
N PRO A 136 -1.61 13.17 -9.47
CA PRO A 136 -2.04 13.52 -10.82
C PRO A 136 -1.30 12.65 -11.85
N ASN A 137 -2.03 11.93 -12.69
CA ASN A 137 -1.46 11.08 -13.72
C ASN A 137 -1.62 11.75 -15.09
N ARG A 138 -0.52 12.24 -15.67
CA ARG A 138 -0.50 12.65 -17.09
C ARG A 138 0.05 11.45 -17.87
N LYS A 139 -0.72 10.94 -18.83
CA LYS A 139 -0.44 9.69 -19.55
C LYS A 139 1.00 9.56 -20.06
N GLN A 140 1.52 10.63 -20.65
CA GLN A 140 2.87 10.73 -21.22
C GLN A 140 4.01 10.57 -20.20
N GLN A 141 3.71 10.47 -18.90
CA GLN A 141 4.71 10.37 -17.83
C GLN A 141 4.36 9.26 -16.82
N PHE A 142 3.42 8.38 -17.14
CA PHE A 142 2.95 7.37 -16.19
C PHE A 142 4.07 6.41 -15.77
N ILE A 143 4.79 5.84 -16.74
CA ILE A 143 5.85 4.86 -16.50
C ILE A 143 7.00 5.47 -15.70
N ASP A 144 7.48 6.66 -16.09
CA ASP A 144 8.52 7.39 -15.35
C ASP A 144 8.10 7.67 -13.91
N LYS A 145 6.86 8.13 -13.73
CA LYS A 145 6.33 8.49 -12.41
C LYS A 145 6.17 7.27 -11.52
N ILE A 146 5.63 6.18 -12.05
CA ILE A 146 5.53 4.92 -11.30
C ILE A 146 6.92 4.38 -10.95
N SER A 147 7.88 4.45 -11.87
CA SER A 147 9.26 4.04 -11.61
C SER A 147 9.89 4.83 -10.46
N VAL A 148 9.67 6.14 -10.39
CA VAL A 148 10.12 6.98 -9.26
C VAL A 148 9.41 6.59 -7.96
N ILE A 149 8.10 6.38 -8.00
CA ILE A 149 7.31 5.97 -6.82
C ILE A 149 7.80 4.63 -6.27
N ILE A 150 8.01 3.63 -7.14
CA ILE A 150 8.45 2.29 -6.74
C ILE A 150 9.84 2.34 -6.12
N LYS A 151 10.79 3.08 -6.72
CA LYS A 151 12.13 3.27 -6.15
C LYS A 151 12.07 3.90 -4.76
N GLU A 152 11.21 4.91 -4.57
CA GLU A 152 11.05 5.56 -3.27
C GLU A 152 10.38 4.62 -2.24
N ILE A 153 9.40 3.81 -2.65
CA ILE A 153 8.79 2.80 -1.80
C ILE A 153 9.84 1.78 -1.33
N ASN A 154 10.67 1.29 -2.26
CA ASN A 154 11.76 0.37 -1.95
C ASN A 154 12.77 0.99 -0.97
N ALA A 155 13.14 2.25 -1.17
CA ALA A 155 14.04 2.95 -0.26
C ALA A 155 13.44 3.04 1.15
N ILE A 156 12.16 3.42 1.25
CA ILE A 156 11.47 3.60 2.53
C ILE A 156 11.27 2.27 3.25
N ILE A 157 10.78 1.22 2.58
CA ILE A 157 10.46 -0.05 3.25
C ILE A 157 11.71 -0.73 3.85
N ASN A 158 12.87 -0.46 3.24
CA ASN A 158 14.16 -0.96 3.68
C ASN A 158 14.83 -0.11 4.77
N LEU A 159 14.21 1.01 5.19
CA LEU A 159 14.72 1.76 6.34
C LEU A 159 14.61 0.90 7.61
N PRO A 160 15.69 0.78 8.40
CA PRO A 160 15.66 -0.03 9.62
C PRO A 160 14.77 0.59 10.70
N GLN A 161 14.62 1.92 10.69
CA GLN A 161 13.89 2.66 11.70
C GLN A 161 12.45 2.93 11.28
N LYS A 162 11.50 2.59 12.17
CA LYS A 162 10.12 3.05 12.11
C LYS A 162 10.02 4.44 12.75
N ILE A 163 9.31 5.36 12.11
CA ILE A 163 9.06 6.71 12.64
C ILE A 163 7.74 6.80 13.41
N SER A 164 6.87 5.80 13.22
CA SER A 164 5.60 5.64 13.90
C SER A 164 5.41 4.17 14.28
N GLU A 165 4.76 3.94 15.41
CA GLU A 165 4.38 2.60 15.87
C GLU A 165 2.87 2.46 15.78
N PHE A 166 2.42 1.51 14.96
CA PHE A 166 1.00 1.19 14.85
C PHE A 166 0.72 -0.12 15.59
N PRO A 167 -0.28 -0.15 16.47
CA PRO A 167 -0.68 -1.38 17.16
C PRO A 167 -1.07 -2.46 16.16
N ARG A 168 -0.52 -3.66 16.32
CA ARG A 168 -0.85 -4.82 15.50
C ARG A 168 -1.12 -6.03 16.36
N ILE A 169 -2.00 -6.90 15.88
CA ILE A 169 -2.05 -8.27 16.36
C ILE A 169 -0.85 -9.01 15.79
N VAL A 170 -0.11 -9.65 16.69
CA VAL A 170 0.90 -10.63 16.33
C VAL A 170 0.39 -11.99 16.80
N THR A 171 0.40 -12.99 15.91
CA THR A 171 0.12 -14.36 16.33
C THR A 171 1.37 -14.90 17.00
N LEU A 172 1.26 -15.39 18.25
CA LEU A 172 2.42 -15.86 19.01
C LEU A 172 3.22 -17.01 18.35
N LYS A 173 2.66 -17.67 17.34
CA LYS A 173 3.38 -18.66 16.52
C LYS A 173 4.49 -18.03 15.67
N ASP A 174 4.39 -16.75 15.35
CA ASP A 174 5.32 -16.04 14.46
C ASP A 174 6.51 -15.43 15.21
N LEU A 175 6.48 -15.39 16.55
CA LEU A 175 7.56 -14.86 17.40
C LEU A 175 8.72 -15.85 17.63
N ASN A 176 8.58 -17.10 17.21
CA ASN A 176 9.57 -18.17 17.41
C ASN A 176 10.29 -18.57 16.09
N LYS A 177 10.29 -17.71 15.08
CA LYS A 177 11.11 -17.83 13.86
C LYS A 177 12.12 -16.68 13.81
#